data_AF-W2TSV9-F1
#
_entry.id   AF-W2TSV9-F1
#
_cell.length_a   1.000
_cell.length_b   1.000
_cell.length_c   1.000
_cell.angle_alpha   90.00
_cell.angle_beta   90.00
_cell.angle_gamma   90.00
#
_symmetry.space_group_name_H-M   'P 1'
#
loop_
_entity.id
_entity.type
_entity.pdbx_description
1 polymer ?
#
loop_
_entity_poly.entity_id
_entity_poly.type
_entity_poly.pdbx_seq_one_letter_code
_entity_poly.pdbx_strand_id
1 'polypeptide(L)'
;MYKWQRETCIRFVKRTTENDYAIFFKGGGCYSNVGRTGGRQYVSIGWGCEGGGIVAHEIGHALGFWHEQSRPDRDNYININEENISRGTKDHRFQHTIGQRADISFIDVKHANRLYCSHICKTNLFCENGGYEDPRNCMHCKCPPGLGGVRCERIAESTPGCGGELFATGAWQTLKNTVVGSCHWRLYSNKG
;
A
#
# COMPACT_ATOMS: atom_id res chain seq x y z
N MET A 1 2.05 -0.45 13.69
CA MET A 1 3.51 -0.17 13.52
C MET A 1 4.23 -1.29 12.76
N TYR A 2 4.16 -2.55 13.20
CA TYR A 2 4.89 -3.68 12.57
C TYR A 2 4.76 -3.76 11.04
N LYS A 3 3.56 -3.53 10.48
CA LYS A 3 3.31 -3.52 9.03
C LYS A 3 4.27 -2.60 8.26
N TRP A 4 4.36 -1.34 8.66
CA TRP A 4 5.29 -0.37 8.07
C TRP A 4 6.76 -0.80 8.25
N GLN A 5 7.14 -1.28 9.43
CA GLN A 5 8.54 -1.66 9.69
C GLN A 5 8.98 -2.90 8.92
N ARG A 6 8.05 -3.85 8.72
CA ARG A 6 8.31 -5.02 7.91
C ARG A 6 8.50 -4.60 6.47
N GLU A 7 7.68 -3.71 5.94
CA GLU A 7 7.69 -3.44 4.50
C GLU A 7 8.63 -2.31 4.04
N THR A 8 9.14 -1.52 4.98
CA THR A 8 9.94 -0.32 4.71
C THR A 8 11.21 -0.23 5.59
N CYS A 9 12.02 0.80 5.37
CA CYS A 9 13.13 1.16 6.26
C CYS A 9 12.69 1.96 7.50
N ILE A 10 11.43 2.39 7.57
CA ILE A 10 10.92 3.23 8.67
C ILE A 10 10.88 2.41 9.96
N ARG A 11 11.34 2.99 11.06
CA ARG A 11 11.33 2.36 12.39
C ARG A 11 10.61 3.27 13.39
N PHE A 12 9.76 2.66 14.21
CA PHE A 12 9.06 3.34 15.29
C PHE A 12 9.75 2.97 16.59
N VAL A 13 10.29 3.98 17.27
CA VAL A 13 10.98 3.83 18.56
C VAL A 13 10.16 4.51 19.64
N LYS A 14 10.22 3.95 20.87
CA LYS A 14 9.61 4.62 22.01
C LYS A 14 10.41 5.89 22.30
N ARG A 15 9.71 7.02 22.39
CA ARG A 15 10.33 8.31 22.68
C ARG A 15 11.13 8.27 23.98
N THR A 16 12.29 8.91 23.96
CA THR A 16 13.10 9.30 25.11
C THR A 16 13.09 10.83 25.25
N THR A 17 13.96 11.53 24.53
CA THR A 17 14.18 12.98 24.60
C THR A 17 13.93 13.69 23.27
N GLU A 18 13.44 12.99 22.25
CA GLU A 18 13.26 13.55 20.91
C GLU A 18 12.25 14.71 20.93
N ASN A 19 12.58 15.78 20.21
CA ASN A 19 11.75 16.99 20.13
C ASN A 19 10.45 16.75 19.36
N ASP A 20 10.54 16.00 18.25
CA ASP A 20 9.41 15.69 17.39
C ASP A 20 8.96 14.25 17.62
N TYR A 21 7.67 14.07 17.91
CA TYR A 21 7.14 12.74 18.24
C TYR A 21 5.62 12.68 18.12
N ALA A 22 5.13 11.49 17.83
CA ALA A 22 3.70 11.20 17.80
C ALA A 22 3.22 10.63 19.14
N ILE A 23 2.07 11.09 19.61
CA ILE A 23 1.32 10.53 20.74
C ILE A 23 0.07 9.85 20.21
N PHE A 24 -0.03 8.55 20.48
CA PHE A 24 -1.26 7.79 20.25
C PHE A 24 -2.14 7.91 21.48
N PHE A 25 -3.40 8.30 21.27
CA PHE A 25 -4.37 8.46 22.36
C PHE A 25 -5.77 8.07 21.90
N LYS A 26 -6.67 7.83 22.86
CA LYS A 26 -8.06 7.45 22.58
C LYS A 26 -8.94 8.69 22.51
N GLY A 27 -9.04 9.29 21.33
CA GLY A 27 -9.88 10.46 21.05
C GLY A 27 -11.23 10.12 20.42
N GLY A 28 -11.94 11.15 19.96
CA GLY A 28 -13.18 10.99 19.19
C GLY A 28 -12.89 10.68 17.72
N GLY A 29 -12.99 9.40 17.34
CA GLY A 29 -12.74 8.93 15.97
C GLY A 29 -11.27 8.61 15.67
N CYS A 30 -10.98 8.35 14.38
CA CYS A 30 -9.64 8.00 13.88
C CYS A 30 -9.11 9.17 13.05
N TYR A 31 -7.96 9.74 13.43
CA TYR A 31 -7.34 10.82 12.65
C TYR A 31 -5.87 11.02 13.00
N SER A 32 -5.13 11.63 12.07
CA SER A 32 -3.79 12.18 12.28
C SER A 32 -3.53 13.38 11.38
N ASN A 33 -2.52 14.19 11.73
CA ASN A 33 -1.99 15.21 10.84
C ASN A 33 -1.21 14.56 9.69
N VAL A 34 -1.14 15.26 8.55
CA VAL A 34 -0.36 14.80 7.40
C VAL A 34 1.10 15.28 7.53
N GLY A 35 2.01 14.32 7.70
CA GLY A 35 3.45 14.55 7.80
C GLY A 35 3.94 15.01 9.18
N ARG A 36 5.23 15.36 9.25
CA ARG A 36 5.86 15.88 10.47
C ARG A 36 5.51 17.35 10.65
N THR A 37 4.68 17.67 11.64
CA THR A 37 4.26 19.05 11.93
C THR A 37 5.21 19.82 12.84
N GLY A 38 6.21 19.14 13.42
CA GLY A 38 7.11 19.71 14.42
C GLY A 38 6.54 19.62 15.83
N GLY A 39 7.42 19.35 16.80
CA GLY A 39 7.07 19.12 18.19
C GLY A 39 6.19 17.88 18.40
N ARG A 40 5.33 17.98 19.40
CA ARG A 40 4.40 16.93 19.79
C ARG A 40 3.18 16.91 18.86
N GLN A 41 2.98 15.82 18.13
CA GLN A 41 1.79 15.62 17.28
C GLN A 41 0.91 14.47 17.79
N TYR A 42 -0.40 14.52 17.49
CA TYR A 42 -1.36 13.54 17.97
C TYR A 42 -1.82 12.58 16.86
N VAL A 43 -2.08 11.33 17.27
CA VAL A 43 -2.73 10.29 16.47
C VAL A 43 -3.90 9.75 17.29
N SER A 44 -5.13 10.03 16.87
CA SER A 44 -6.32 9.54 17.57
C SER A 44 -6.66 8.15 17.08
N ILE A 45 -6.66 7.18 18.00
CA ILE A 45 -7.19 5.84 17.81
C ILE A 45 -8.36 5.70 18.78
N GLY A 46 -9.51 6.23 18.37
CA GLY A 46 -10.75 6.17 19.13
C GLY A 46 -11.38 4.78 19.17
N TRP A 47 -12.56 4.69 19.76
CA TRP A 47 -13.36 3.46 19.76
C TRP A 47 -13.73 3.05 18.32
N GLY A 48 -13.46 1.79 17.97
CA GLY A 48 -13.67 1.26 16.62
C GLY A 48 -12.49 1.47 15.66
N CYS A 49 -11.44 2.16 16.09
CA CYS A 49 -10.24 2.44 15.29
C CYS A 49 -9.10 1.45 15.54
N GLU A 50 -9.28 0.49 16.46
CA GLU A 50 -8.21 -0.41 16.93
C GLU A 50 -7.78 -1.45 15.88
N GLY A 51 -8.52 -1.57 14.77
CA GLY A 51 -8.20 -2.46 13.66
C GLY A 51 -6.82 -2.16 13.05
N GLY A 52 -6.01 -3.20 12.83
CA GLY A 52 -4.61 -3.04 12.42
C GLY A 52 -4.39 -2.29 11.10
N GLY A 53 -5.34 -2.36 10.15
CA GLY A 53 -5.30 -1.55 8.92
C GLY A 53 -5.68 -0.09 9.16
N ILE A 54 -6.63 0.20 10.05
CA ILE A 54 -6.99 1.57 10.44
C ILE A 54 -5.81 2.25 11.14
N VAL A 55 -5.20 1.58 12.12
CA VAL A 55 -4.01 2.12 12.79
C VAL A 55 -2.86 2.35 11.79
N ALA A 56 -2.68 1.45 10.81
CA ALA A 56 -1.67 1.62 9.77
C ALA A 56 -1.96 2.81 8.85
N HIS A 57 -3.24 3.04 8.53
CA HIS A 57 -3.73 4.19 7.77
C HIS A 57 -3.42 5.51 8.48
N GLU A 58 -3.75 5.63 9.77
CA GLU A 58 -3.45 6.86 10.54
C GLU A 58 -1.94 7.11 10.68
N ILE A 59 -1.14 6.05 10.76
CA ILE A 59 0.32 6.17 10.69
C ILE A 59 0.75 6.65 9.30
N GLY A 60 0.10 6.20 8.23
CA GLY A 60 0.34 6.69 6.86
C GLY A 60 0.16 8.20 6.75
N HIS A 61 -0.90 8.75 7.36
CA HIS A 61 -1.07 10.21 7.45
C HIS A 61 0.12 10.87 8.17
N ALA A 62 0.53 10.37 9.34
CA ALA A 62 1.70 10.91 10.04
C ALA A 62 3.00 10.83 9.22
N LEU A 63 3.10 9.86 8.30
CA LEU A 63 4.19 9.72 7.32
C LEU A 63 4.03 10.60 6.07
N GLY A 64 3.01 11.46 6.00
CA GLY A 64 2.84 12.43 4.91
C GLY A 64 1.93 11.98 3.76
N PHE A 65 1.23 10.86 3.90
CA PHE A 65 0.31 10.39 2.86
C PHE A 65 -1.07 11.03 3.00
N TRP A 66 -1.58 11.55 1.89
CA TRP A 66 -2.98 11.96 1.76
C TRP A 66 -3.85 10.78 1.34
N HIS A 67 -5.17 10.95 1.38
CA HIS A 67 -6.07 9.96 0.81
C HIS A 67 -5.91 9.88 -0.71
N GLU A 68 -5.99 8.67 -1.26
CA GLU A 68 -5.70 8.40 -2.68
C GLU A 68 -6.61 9.19 -3.64
N GLN A 69 -7.89 9.41 -3.29
CA GLN A 69 -8.81 10.21 -4.09
C GLN A 69 -8.45 11.71 -4.16
N SER A 70 -7.49 12.17 -3.36
CA SER A 70 -6.97 13.54 -3.38
C SER A 70 -5.82 13.72 -4.37
N ARG A 71 -5.46 12.68 -5.13
CA ARG A 71 -4.44 12.78 -6.18
C ARG A 71 -4.84 13.80 -7.25
N PRO A 72 -3.88 14.57 -7.82
CA PRO A 72 -4.17 15.54 -8.88
C PRO A 72 -4.75 14.92 -10.16
N ASP A 73 -4.43 13.66 -10.45
CA ASP A 73 -4.90 12.93 -11.62
C ASP A 73 -6.14 12.06 -11.35
N ARG A 74 -6.79 12.22 -10.18
CA ARG A 74 -7.89 11.36 -9.75
C ARG A 74 -9.10 11.38 -10.70
N ASP A 75 -9.36 12.50 -11.38
CA ASP A 75 -10.47 12.65 -12.33
C ASP A 75 -10.33 11.75 -13.57
N ASN A 76 -9.15 11.18 -13.83
CA ASN A 76 -8.95 10.17 -14.88
C ASN A 76 -9.43 8.76 -14.46
N TYR A 77 -9.64 8.53 -13.17
CA TYR A 77 -9.89 7.21 -12.60
C TYR A 77 -11.23 7.11 -11.88
N ILE A 78 -11.69 8.20 -11.29
CA ILE A 78 -12.95 8.26 -10.54
C ILE A 78 -13.73 9.52 -10.91
N ASN A 79 -15.05 9.42 -10.82
CA ASN A 79 -15.93 10.58 -10.86
C ASN A 79 -16.47 10.85 -9.45
N ILE A 80 -16.36 12.10 -8.98
CA ILE A 80 -16.93 12.51 -7.70
C ILE A 80 -18.33 13.04 -7.96
N ASN A 81 -19.34 12.32 -7.49
CA ASN A 81 -20.71 12.82 -7.51
C ASN A 81 -20.93 13.76 -6.32
N GLU A 82 -20.70 15.07 -6.55
CA GLU A 82 -20.83 16.11 -5.53
C GLU A 82 -22.25 16.29 -4.99
N GLU A 83 -23.29 15.89 -5.72
CA GLU A 83 -24.68 15.99 -5.26
C GLU A 83 -24.98 15.01 -4.12
N ASN A 84 -24.27 13.88 -4.10
CA ASN A 84 -24.34 12.88 -3.03
C ASN A 84 -23.36 13.18 -1.89
N ILE A 85 -22.60 14.26 -2.01
CA ILE A 85 -21.74 14.75 -0.95
C ILE A 85 -22.58 15.67 -0.07
N SER A 86 -22.78 15.27 1.19
CA SER A 86 -23.41 16.14 2.19
C SER A 86 -22.70 17.50 2.22
N ARG A 87 -23.46 18.61 2.26
CA ARG A 87 -22.94 20.01 2.24
C ARG A 87 -21.90 20.31 3.34
N GLY A 88 -21.74 19.44 4.31
CA GLY A 88 -20.46 19.24 4.98
C GLY A 88 -19.98 17.81 4.70
N THR A 89 -18.81 17.65 4.08
CA THR A 89 -18.05 16.40 4.02
C THR A 89 -17.52 16.02 5.41
N LYS A 90 -18.44 15.83 6.37
CA LYS A 90 -18.15 15.54 7.78
C LYS A 90 -18.74 14.20 8.25
N ASP A 91 -19.24 13.34 7.36
CA ASP A 91 -19.71 12.02 7.79
C ASP A 91 -18.60 10.97 7.64
N HIS A 92 -18.09 10.51 8.77
CA HIS A 92 -16.99 9.54 8.87
C HIS A 92 -17.35 8.19 8.24
N ARG A 93 -18.64 7.89 8.03
CA ARG A 93 -19.12 6.58 7.54
C ARG A 93 -18.88 6.37 6.04
N PHE A 94 -18.69 7.43 5.27
CA PHE A 94 -18.55 7.35 3.80
C PHE A 94 -17.11 7.55 3.29
N GLN A 95 -16.13 7.77 4.18
CA GLN A 95 -14.69 7.71 3.83
C GLN A 95 -14.18 6.28 3.52
N HIS A 96 -15.05 5.27 3.60
CA HIS A 96 -14.67 3.85 3.61
C HIS A 96 -15.25 3.06 2.42
N THR A 97 -15.96 3.71 1.50
CA THR A 97 -16.59 3.03 0.35
C THR A 97 -15.60 2.69 -0.76
N ILE A 98 -14.47 3.41 -0.80
CA ILE A 98 -13.21 3.04 -1.46
C ILE A 98 -12.16 2.94 -0.35
N GLY A 99 -11.29 1.93 -0.42
CA GLY A 99 -10.21 1.73 0.57
C GLY A 99 -10.43 0.48 1.39
N GLN A 100 -9.79 -0.61 0.96
CA GLN A 100 -9.60 -1.78 1.80
C GLN A 100 -8.91 -1.35 3.11
N ARG A 101 -9.35 -1.92 4.24
CA ARG A 101 -8.79 -1.63 5.57
C ARG A 101 -8.20 -2.87 6.24
N ALA A 102 -7.96 -3.90 5.45
CA ALA A 102 -7.33 -5.12 5.92
C ALA A 102 -5.83 -4.90 6.14
N ASP A 103 -5.16 -4.30 5.16
CA ASP A 103 -3.72 -4.02 5.23
C ASP A 103 -3.30 -2.72 4.53
N ILE A 104 -2.01 -2.43 4.50
CA ILE A 104 -1.43 -1.43 3.59
C ILE A 104 -1.24 -2.07 2.22
N SER A 105 -1.58 -1.34 1.16
CA SER A 105 -1.41 -1.85 -0.20
C SER A 105 0.06 -1.81 -0.62
N PHE A 106 0.37 -2.56 -1.68
CA PHE A 106 1.70 -2.52 -2.30
C PHE A 106 2.08 -1.10 -2.75
N ILE A 107 1.11 -0.33 -3.25
CA ILE A 107 1.32 1.04 -3.74
C ILE A 107 1.68 1.97 -2.57
N ASP A 108 1.00 1.84 -1.41
CA ASP A 108 1.31 2.61 -0.20
C ASP A 108 2.76 2.39 0.24
N VAL A 109 3.17 1.13 0.30
CA VAL A 109 4.55 0.75 0.66
C VAL A 109 5.55 1.24 -0.38
N LYS A 110 5.21 1.15 -1.67
CA LYS A 110 6.06 1.63 -2.76
C LYS A 110 6.30 3.13 -2.65
N HIS A 111 5.27 3.93 -2.40
CA HIS A 111 5.42 5.36 -2.20
C HIS A 111 6.26 5.69 -0.96
N ALA A 112 6.01 5.01 0.17
CA ALA A 112 6.82 5.17 1.38
C ALA A 112 8.30 4.83 1.16
N ASN A 113 8.60 3.72 0.49
CA ASN A 113 9.97 3.34 0.22
C ASN A 113 10.66 4.29 -0.76
N ARG A 114 9.95 4.80 -1.77
CA ARG A 114 10.53 5.80 -2.68
C ARG A 114 10.83 7.12 -1.97
N LEU A 115 9.96 7.53 -1.05
CA LEU A 115 10.12 8.78 -0.31
C LEU A 115 11.22 8.68 0.76
N TYR A 116 11.20 7.61 1.56
CA TYR A 116 12.03 7.50 2.76
C TYR A 116 13.25 6.58 2.61
N CYS A 117 13.23 5.64 1.68
CA CYS A 117 14.18 4.53 1.63
C CYS A 117 14.95 4.43 0.31
N SER A 118 14.75 5.36 -0.62
CA SER A 118 15.40 5.39 -1.94
C SER A 118 16.92 5.53 -1.89
N HIS A 119 17.46 6.06 -0.79
CA HIS A 119 18.89 6.23 -0.59
C HIS A 119 19.63 4.96 -0.12
N ILE A 120 18.90 3.89 0.22
CA ILE A 120 19.50 2.70 0.84
C ILE A 120 20.25 1.85 -0.20
N CYS A 121 19.62 1.62 -1.35
CA CYS A 121 20.24 0.88 -2.43
C CYS A 121 21.04 1.84 -3.32
N LYS A 122 22.35 1.59 -3.41
CA LYS A 122 23.28 2.42 -4.20
C LYS A 122 23.39 1.95 -5.66
N THR A 123 23.12 0.68 -5.89
CA THR A 123 23.08 0.06 -7.22
C THR A 123 21.65 0.11 -7.74
N ASN A 124 21.46 0.55 -8.98
CA ASN A 124 20.15 0.64 -9.59
C ASN A 124 19.77 -0.70 -10.25
N LEU A 125 18.97 -1.51 -9.57
CA LEU A 125 18.39 -2.74 -10.13
C LEU A 125 17.14 -2.38 -10.93
N PHE A 126 17.13 -2.69 -12.22
CA PHE A 126 15.96 -2.47 -13.06
C PHE A 126 14.84 -3.45 -12.70
N CYS A 127 13.75 -2.92 -12.13
CA CYS A 127 12.56 -3.69 -11.78
C CYS A 127 11.47 -3.58 -12.84
N GLU A 128 10.91 -4.72 -13.25
CA GLU A 128 9.87 -4.85 -14.26
C GLU A 128 8.46 -4.85 -13.64
N ASN A 129 7.44 -4.74 -14.50
CA ASN A 129 6.02 -4.95 -14.16
C ASN A 129 5.51 -4.16 -12.95
N GLY A 130 6.04 -2.94 -12.74
CA GLY A 130 5.63 -2.08 -11.63
C GLY A 130 6.30 -2.42 -10.29
N GLY A 131 7.29 -3.34 -10.28
CA GLY A 131 8.21 -3.53 -9.16
C GLY A 131 9.06 -2.30 -8.86
N TYR A 132 9.79 -2.36 -7.75
CA TYR A 132 10.77 -1.37 -7.35
C TYR A 132 11.82 -2.02 -6.45
N GLU A 133 12.96 -1.38 -6.24
CA GLU A 133 14.06 -1.94 -5.44
C GLU A 133 13.61 -2.21 -4.01
N ASP A 134 13.93 -3.40 -3.47
CA ASP A 134 13.66 -3.66 -2.05
C ASP A 134 14.74 -2.99 -1.19
N PRO A 135 14.41 -1.96 -0.39
CA PRO A 135 15.39 -1.31 0.48
C PRO A 135 15.96 -2.24 1.57
N ARG A 136 15.40 -3.43 1.77
CA ARG A 136 15.94 -4.44 2.69
C ARG A 136 16.80 -5.49 2.00
N ASN A 137 16.74 -5.58 0.68
CA ASN A 137 17.53 -6.49 -0.13
C ASN A 137 17.77 -5.88 -1.51
N CYS A 138 18.85 -5.10 -1.63
CA CYS A 138 19.17 -4.37 -2.87
C CYS A 138 19.52 -5.27 -4.06
N MET A 139 19.64 -6.59 -3.85
CA MET A 139 19.82 -7.56 -4.92
C MET A 139 18.49 -8.08 -5.49
N HIS A 140 17.35 -7.66 -4.93
CA HIS A 140 16.02 -8.08 -5.37
C HIS A 140 15.05 -6.90 -5.46
N CYS A 141 14.16 -6.99 -6.43
CA CYS A 141 13.01 -6.12 -6.52
C CYS A 141 11.89 -6.60 -5.60
N LYS A 142 11.22 -5.64 -4.99
CA LYS A 142 9.93 -5.82 -4.34
C LYS A 142 8.84 -5.82 -5.40
N CYS A 143 8.15 -6.96 -5.52
CA CYS A 143 7.21 -7.21 -6.61
C CYS A 143 5.75 -6.96 -6.21
N PRO A 144 4.93 -6.46 -7.14
CA PRO A 144 3.48 -6.42 -6.95
C PRO A 144 2.93 -7.83 -6.66
N PRO A 145 1.84 -7.95 -5.89
CA PRO A 145 1.23 -9.24 -5.60
C PRO A 145 0.98 -10.08 -6.86
N GLY A 146 1.41 -11.34 -6.83
CA GLY A 146 1.29 -12.28 -7.97
C GLY A 146 2.51 -12.35 -8.88
N LEU A 147 3.50 -11.47 -8.72
CA LEU A 147 4.76 -11.50 -9.45
C LEU A 147 5.93 -11.87 -8.54
N GLY A 148 7.01 -12.37 -9.15
CA GLY A 148 8.23 -12.80 -8.47
C GLY A 148 9.43 -12.80 -9.41
N GLY A 149 10.54 -13.39 -8.95
CA GLY A 149 11.84 -13.26 -9.61
C GLY A 149 12.68 -12.13 -9.03
N VAL A 150 13.88 -11.96 -9.56
CA VAL A 150 14.84 -10.95 -9.06
C VAL A 150 14.37 -9.54 -9.44
N ARG A 151 13.75 -9.41 -10.60
CA ARG A 151 13.30 -8.16 -11.21
C ARG A 151 11.79 -8.07 -11.35
N CYS A 152 11.02 -8.99 -10.76
CA CYS A 152 9.57 -9.10 -10.97
C CYS A 152 9.20 -9.47 -12.43
N GLU A 153 10.09 -10.19 -13.10
CA GLU A 153 10.00 -10.60 -14.50
C GLU A 153 9.05 -11.79 -14.72
N ARG A 154 8.80 -12.58 -13.68
CA ARG A 154 8.01 -13.82 -13.73
C ARG A 154 6.84 -13.78 -12.75
N ILE A 155 5.91 -14.72 -12.88
CA ILE A 155 4.90 -14.97 -11.86
C ILE A 155 5.53 -15.41 -10.53
N ALA A 156 4.86 -15.10 -9.43
CA ALA A 156 5.23 -15.63 -8.12
C ALA A 156 5.12 -17.17 -8.11
N GLU A 157 5.94 -17.80 -7.26
CA GLU A 157 5.95 -19.26 -7.14
C GLU A 157 4.58 -19.77 -6.70
N SER A 158 4.04 -20.70 -7.49
CA SER A 158 2.74 -21.31 -7.24
C SER A 158 2.90 -22.71 -6.66
N THR A 159 1.87 -23.16 -5.93
CA THR A 159 1.80 -24.55 -5.47
C THR A 159 1.83 -25.50 -6.67
N PRO A 160 2.67 -26.57 -6.66
CA PRO A 160 2.72 -27.53 -7.76
C PRO A 160 1.32 -28.08 -8.09
N GLY A 161 0.89 -27.95 -9.34
CA GLY A 161 -0.47 -28.29 -9.79
C GLY A 161 -1.36 -27.08 -10.08
N CYS A 162 -0.87 -25.86 -9.87
CA CYS A 162 -1.59 -24.63 -10.20
C CYS A 162 -0.68 -23.46 -10.62
N GLY A 163 -1.28 -22.43 -11.21
CA GLY A 163 -0.58 -21.25 -11.68
C GLY A 163 -0.04 -21.40 -13.11
N GLY A 164 0.34 -20.29 -13.72
CA GLY A 164 0.84 -20.27 -15.09
C GLY A 164 0.62 -18.94 -15.80
N GLU A 165 1.00 -18.90 -17.07
CA GLU A 165 0.88 -17.69 -17.89
C GLU A 165 0.04 -18.01 -19.12
N LEU A 166 -0.95 -17.17 -19.42
CA LEU A 166 -1.80 -17.31 -20.59
C LEU A 166 -1.76 -16.05 -21.42
N PHE A 167 -1.61 -16.24 -22.73
CA PHE A 167 -1.73 -15.17 -23.70
C PHE A 167 -3.20 -15.01 -24.10
N ALA A 168 -3.76 -13.83 -23.94
CA ALA A 168 -5.14 -13.54 -24.32
C ALA A 168 -5.28 -13.62 -25.85
N THR A 169 -6.21 -14.47 -26.31
CA THR A 169 -6.57 -14.63 -27.73
C THR A 169 -8.05 -14.33 -27.91
N GLY A 170 -8.53 -14.32 -29.16
CA GLY A 170 -9.98 -14.22 -29.45
C GLY A 170 -10.79 -15.46 -29.03
N ALA A 171 -10.13 -16.54 -28.59
CA ALA A 171 -10.77 -17.77 -28.15
C ALA A 171 -10.81 -17.86 -26.61
N TRP A 172 -11.89 -18.44 -26.09
CA TRP A 172 -12.02 -18.72 -24.65
C TRP A 172 -10.92 -19.69 -24.19
N GLN A 173 -10.28 -19.34 -23.08
CA GLN A 173 -9.29 -20.17 -22.40
C GLN A 173 -9.74 -20.38 -20.95
N THR A 174 -9.52 -21.57 -20.42
CA THR A 174 -9.93 -21.93 -19.05
C THR A 174 -8.71 -22.09 -18.15
N LEU A 175 -8.70 -21.36 -17.04
CA LEU A 175 -7.73 -21.54 -15.96
C LEU A 175 -8.11 -22.82 -15.19
N LYS A 176 -7.22 -23.82 -15.20
CA LYS A 176 -7.43 -25.09 -14.49
C LYS A 176 -6.49 -25.17 -13.30
N ASN A 177 -7.02 -25.68 -12.20
CA ASN A 177 -6.26 -25.93 -10.99
C ASN A 177 -6.62 -27.33 -10.46
N THR A 178 -5.61 -28.14 -10.15
CA THR A 178 -5.80 -29.49 -9.60
C THR A 178 -5.58 -29.56 -8.08
N VAL A 179 -5.20 -28.44 -7.45
CA VAL A 179 -4.82 -28.37 -6.02
C VAL A 179 -5.38 -27.11 -5.35
N VAL A 180 -5.51 -27.13 -4.02
CA VAL A 180 -5.78 -25.92 -3.23
C VAL A 180 -4.45 -25.39 -2.70
N GLY A 181 -4.10 -24.14 -3.02
CA GLY A 181 -2.82 -23.55 -2.66
C GLY A 181 -2.67 -22.11 -3.11
N SER A 182 -1.45 -21.57 -3.02
CA SER A 182 -1.12 -20.24 -3.56
C SER A 182 -0.91 -20.37 -5.06
N CYS A 183 -1.84 -19.84 -5.85
CA CYS A 183 -1.87 -20.00 -7.30
C CYS A 183 -1.81 -18.64 -7.97
N HIS A 184 -0.76 -18.42 -8.74
CA HIS A 184 -0.50 -17.15 -9.41
C HIS A 184 -0.62 -17.32 -10.92
N TRP A 185 -1.43 -16.46 -11.54
CA TRP A 185 -1.66 -16.47 -12.98
C TRP A 185 -1.32 -15.12 -13.58
N ARG A 186 -0.58 -15.11 -14.69
CA ARG A 186 -0.36 -13.90 -15.50
C ARG A 186 -1.10 -14.02 -16.81
N LEU A 187 -2.09 -13.14 -17.00
CA LEU A 187 -2.78 -12.98 -18.27
C LEU A 187 -2.14 -11.79 -18.99
N TYR A 188 -1.67 -11.99 -20.22
CA TYR A 188 -1.04 -10.93 -21.00
C TYR A 188 -1.58 -10.93 -22.43
N SER A 189 -1.74 -9.75 -23.02
CA SER A 189 -2.16 -9.53 -24.40
C SER A 189 -1.08 -8.76 -25.16
N ASN A 190 -1.17 -8.71 -26.48
CA ASN A 190 -0.44 -7.69 -27.23
C ASN A 190 -0.85 -6.30 -26.69
N LYS A 191 0.12 -5.39 -26.58
CA LYS A 191 -0.16 -3.98 -26.29
C LYS A 191 -1.04 -3.46 -27.43
N GLY A 192 -2.30 -3.17 -27.13
CA GLY A 192 -3.17 -2.37 -27.99
C GLY A 192 -2.78 -0.91 -27.96
#